data_AF-A0A7L2ILQ3-F1
#
_entry.id   AF-A0A7L2ILQ3-F1
#
_cell.length_a   1.000
_cell.length_b   1.000
_cell.length_c   1.000
_cell.angle_alpha   90.00
_cell.angle_beta   90.00
_cell.angle_gamma   90.00
#
_symmetry.space_group_name_H-M   'P 1'
#
loop_
_entity.id
_entity.type
_entity.pdbx_description
1 polymer ?
#
loop_
_entity_poly.entity_id
_entity_poly.type
_entity_poly.pdbx_seq_one_letter_code
_entity_poly.pdbx_strand_id
1 'polypeptide(L)'
;DSFPFQKASDLADMITRVIREGLEGLVLKDIKAVGFFPSFAQGNYEPGKRHWLKVKKDYLNEGAMADTADLVVLGAFYGQGSKGGMMSIFLMGCYDPKSEKWCTVTKCAGGHDDATLARLQTELDMVKISKDPSKIPRWLKINKIYYPDFIVPDPKVRAL
;
A
#
# COMPACT_ATOMS: atom_id res chain seq x y z
N ASP A 1 35.48 -22.59 -2.64
CA ASP A 1 34.25 -21.86 -3.01
C ASP A 1 33.95 -20.77 -1.99
N SER A 2 34.29 -19.54 -2.34
CA SER A 2 34.10 -18.35 -1.48
C SER A 2 32.62 -18.00 -1.40
N PHE A 3 32.10 -17.89 -0.17
CA PHE A 3 30.75 -17.39 0.10
C PHE A 3 30.57 -16.02 -0.60
N PRO A 4 29.50 -15.83 -1.39
CA PRO A 4 29.39 -14.67 -2.28
C PRO A 4 29.19 -13.33 -1.56
N PHE A 5 28.88 -13.33 -0.25
CA PHE A 5 28.69 -12.11 0.55
C PHE A 5 29.21 -12.33 1.97
N GLN A 6 30.15 -11.50 2.41
CA GLN A 6 30.62 -11.50 3.80
C GLN A 6 30.52 -10.12 4.45
N LYS A 7 30.36 -9.05 3.65
CA LYS A 7 30.33 -7.67 4.12
C LYS A 7 29.02 -6.98 3.73
N ALA A 8 28.63 -6.00 4.54
CA ALA A 8 27.44 -5.18 4.28
C ALA A 8 27.57 -4.34 2.99
N SER A 9 28.79 -3.97 2.59
CA SER A 9 29.07 -3.26 1.33
C SER A 9 28.62 -4.04 0.10
N ASP A 10 28.93 -5.34 0.07
CA ASP A 10 28.64 -6.21 -1.08
C ASP A 10 27.13 -6.36 -1.29
N LEU A 11 26.37 -6.33 -0.17
CA LEU A 11 24.91 -6.34 -0.19
C LEU A 11 24.34 -5.03 -0.75
N ALA A 12 24.90 -3.87 -0.37
CA ALA A 12 24.44 -2.58 -0.86
C ALA A 12 24.66 -2.42 -2.39
N ASP A 13 25.82 -2.86 -2.88
CA ASP A 13 26.14 -2.84 -4.31
C ASP A 13 25.19 -3.74 -5.11
N MET A 14 24.92 -4.94 -4.57
CA MET A 14 23.98 -5.87 -5.19
C MET A 14 22.56 -5.30 -5.22
N ILE A 15 22.07 -4.74 -4.11
CA ILE A 15 20.74 -4.11 -4.08
C ILE A 15 20.64 -3.01 -5.14
N THR A 16 21.67 -2.15 -5.24
CA THR A 16 21.71 -1.08 -6.23
C THR A 16 21.63 -1.62 -7.65
N ARG A 17 22.37 -2.70 -7.94
CA ARG A 17 22.32 -3.38 -9.25
C ARG A 17 20.94 -3.96 -9.54
N VAL A 18 20.37 -4.68 -8.60
CA VAL A 18 19.08 -5.38 -8.71
C VAL A 18 17.95 -4.38 -8.96
N ILE A 19 17.97 -3.25 -8.26
CA ILE A 19 17.04 -2.13 -8.50
C ILE A 19 17.21 -1.55 -9.91
N ARG A 20 18.45 -1.35 -10.38
CA ARG A 20 18.71 -0.86 -11.75
C ARG A 20 18.26 -1.82 -12.84
N GLU A 21 18.33 -3.12 -12.57
CA GLU A 21 17.81 -4.18 -13.45
C GLU A 21 16.28 -4.27 -13.43
N GLY A 22 15.59 -3.44 -12.62
CA GLY A 22 14.12 -3.41 -12.53
C GLY A 22 13.53 -4.54 -11.67
N LEU A 23 14.33 -5.18 -10.84
CA LEU A 23 13.89 -6.22 -9.91
C LEU A 23 13.41 -5.61 -8.59
N GLU A 24 12.53 -6.32 -7.88
CA GLU A 24 11.88 -5.83 -6.65
C GLU A 24 12.85 -5.68 -5.46
N GLY A 25 13.86 -6.54 -5.38
CA GLY A 25 14.81 -6.58 -4.27
C GLY A 25 15.46 -7.94 -4.09
N LEU A 26 15.94 -8.22 -2.88
CA LEU A 26 16.70 -9.42 -2.53
C LEU A 26 15.96 -10.28 -1.51
N VAL A 27 16.18 -11.60 -1.62
CA VAL A 27 15.81 -12.57 -0.58
C VAL A 27 17.09 -13.15 0.00
N LEU A 28 17.33 -12.94 1.30
CA LEU A 28 18.49 -13.45 1.99
C LEU A 28 18.15 -14.77 2.66
N LYS A 29 18.90 -15.81 2.31
CA LYS A 29 18.75 -17.17 2.83
C LYS A 29 20.05 -17.63 3.46
N ASP A 30 19.97 -18.24 4.63
CA ASP A 30 21.13 -18.87 5.24
C ASP A 30 21.43 -20.21 4.56
N ILE A 31 22.56 -20.26 3.85
CA ILE A 31 23.00 -21.43 3.11
C ILE A 31 23.60 -22.53 4.01
N LYS A 32 23.96 -22.22 5.27
CA LYS A 32 24.40 -23.23 6.24
C LYS A 32 23.29 -24.20 6.63
N ALA A 33 22.05 -23.87 6.31
CA ALA A 33 20.89 -24.72 6.57
C ALA A 33 20.57 -25.75 5.49
N VAL A 34 21.30 -25.74 4.36
CA VAL A 34 21.06 -26.65 3.22
C VAL A 34 22.09 -27.81 3.20
N GLY A 35 22.96 -27.92 4.22
CA GLY A 35 24.03 -28.91 4.32
C GLY A 35 23.75 -30.11 5.25
N PHE A 36 24.61 -31.14 5.15
CA PHE A 36 24.50 -32.49 5.72
C PHE A 36 24.45 -32.61 7.28
N PHE A 37 24.38 -31.49 8.02
CA PHE A 37 24.29 -31.50 9.49
C PHE A 37 23.15 -30.55 9.97
N PRO A 38 21.90 -31.05 10.07
CA PRO A 38 20.72 -30.20 10.26
C PRO A 38 20.47 -29.74 11.70
N SER A 39 21.34 -30.07 12.66
CA SER A 39 20.98 -29.97 14.08
C SER A 39 20.94 -28.55 14.66
N PHE A 40 21.41 -27.51 13.96
CA PHE A 40 21.52 -26.15 14.54
C PHE A 40 21.22 -24.98 13.58
N ALA A 41 20.79 -25.24 12.34
CA ALA A 41 20.64 -24.18 11.34
C ALA A 41 19.18 -23.73 11.18
N GLN A 42 18.90 -22.49 11.56
CA GLN A 42 17.56 -21.86 11.49
C GLN A 42 17.06 -21.57 10.06
N GLY A 43 17.81 -21.93 9.02
CA GLY A 43 17.47 -21.64 7.61
C GLY A 43 16.76 -22.77 6.86
N ASN A 44 16.47 -23.91 7.52
CA ASN A 44 15.87 -25.06 6.84
C ASN A 44 14.42 -24.75 6.49
N TYR A 45 13.90 -25.31 5.39
CA TYR A 45 12.52 -25.03 5.00
C TYR A 45 11.54 -25.66 5.99
N GLU A 46 10.80 -24.80 6.69
CA GLU A 46 9.75 -25.21 7.62
C GLU A 46 8.43 -24.56 7.20
N PRO A 47 7.43 -25.36 6.77
CA PRO A 47 6.11 -24.84 6.42
C PRO A 47 5.52 -23.99 7.56
N GLY A 48 5.05 -22.79 7.24
CA GLY A 48 4.45 -21.86 8.21
C GLY A 48 5.44 -20.99 8.99
N LYS A 49 6.76 -21.16 8.80
CA LYS A 49 7.79 -20.32 9.41
C LYS A 49 8.38 -19.33 8.40
N ARG A 50 8.80 -18.15 8.88
CA ARG A 50 9.33 -17.04 8.06
C ARG A 50 10.82 -16.83 8.34
N HIS A 51 11.66 -17.75 7.87
CA HIS A 51 13.11 -17.76 8.11
C HIS A 51 13.92 -16.89 7.15
N TRP A 52 13.35 -16.50 6.00
CA TRP A 52 14.06 -15.73 4.98
C TRP A 52 13.77 -14.23 5.11
N LEU A 53 14.82 -13.41 4.98
CA LEU A 53 14.70 -11.97 5.01
C LEU A 53 14.47 -11.41 3.61
N LYS A 54 13.61 -10.39 3.51
CA LYS A 54 13.34 -9.68 2.26
C LYS A 54 13.87 -8.26 2.39
N VAL A 55 14.69 -7.83 1.44
CA VAL A 55 15.17 -6.45 1.33
C VAL A 55 14.59 -5.87 0.06
N LYS A 56 13.75 -4.85 0.18
CA LYS A 56 13.08 -4.19 -0.95
C LYS A 56 13.51 -2.72 -1.01
N LYS A 57 13.41 -2.13 -2.21
CA LYS A 57 13.67 -0.70 -2.42
C LYS A 57 12.91 0.19 -1.43
N ASP A 58 11.65 -0.11 -1.18
CA ASP A 58 10.75 0.69 -0.33
C ASP A 58 11.13 0.68 1.16
N TYR A 59 12.01 -0.23 1.59
CA TYR A 59 12.47 -0.33 2.98
C TYR A 59 13.75 0.46 3.24
N LEU A 60 14.39 0.97 2.18
CA LEU A 60 15.68 1.66 2.27
C LEU A 60 15.47 3.17 2.39
N ASN A 61 16.40 3.83 3.09
CA ASN A 61 16.37 5.28 3.34
C ASN A 61 15.02 5.77 3.90
N GLU A 62 14.45 5.06 4.88
CA GLU A 62 13.17 5.43 5.51
C GLU A 62 12.00 5.56 4.51
N GLY A 63 12.09 4.85 3.37
CA GLY A 63 11.08 4.92 2.31
C GLY A 63 11.26 6.08 1.34
N ALA A 64 12.35 6.88 1.44
CA ALA A 64 12.65 7.98 0.52
C ALA A 64 12.91 7.52 -0.93
N MET A 65 13.11 6.22 -1.15
CA MET A 65 13.23 5.63 -2.49
C MET A 65 11.91 5.08 -3.05
N ALA A 66 10.82 5.09 -2.26
CA ALA A 66 9.49 4.74 -2.74
C ALA A 66 8.89 5.92 -3.50
N ASP A 67 8.23 5.63 -4.62
CA ASP A 67 7.49 6.67 -5.36
C ASP A 67 6.26 7.06 -4.54
N THR A 68 6.07 8.35 -4.29
CA THR A 68 4.91 8.90 -3.56
C THR A 68 3.99 9.65 -4.51
N ALA A 69 2.70 9.68 -4.17
CA ALA A 69 1.70 10.41 -4.93
C ALA A 69 0.71 11.11 -3.99
N ASP A 70 0.50 12.40 -4.22
CA ASP A 70 -0.51 13.19 -3.52
C ASP A 70 -1.87 12.99 -4.19
N LEU A 71 -2.82 12.42 -3.43
CA LEU A 71 -4.15 12.09 -3.93
C LEU A 71 -5.23 12.65 -2.99
N VAL A 72 -6.37 12.96 -3.58
CA VAL A 72 -7.55 13.47 -2.85
C VAL A 72 -8.48 12.32 -2.49
N VAL A 73 -9.05 12.37 -1.29
CA VAL A 73 -10.10 11.43 -0.87
C VAL A 73 -11.39 11.77 -1.61
N LEU A 74 -11.92 10.83 -2.40
CA LEU A 74 -13.15 10.97 -3.18
C LEU A 74 -14.32 10.17 -2.60
N GLY A 75 -14.04 9.24 -1.69
CA GLY A 75 -15.06 8.43 -1.04
C GLY A 75 -14.46 7.45 -0.05
N ALA A 76 -15.30 6.60 0.54
CA ALA A 76 -14.88 5.62 1.53
C ALA A 76 -15.74 4.34 1.49
N PHE A 77 -15.17 3.26 2.02
CA PHE A 77 -15.84 1.98 2.24
C PHE A 77 -15.81 1.62 3.71
N TYR A 78 -16.79 0.84 4.13
CA TYR A 78 -16.77 0.24 5.44
C TYR A 78 -15.61 -0.74 5.59
N GLY A 79 -14.99 -0.74 6.77
CA GLY A 79 -14.07 -1.79 7.18
C GLY A 79 -14.77 -3.13 7.42
N GLN A 80 -13.95 -4.16 7.53
CA GLN A 80 -14.37 -5.50 7.92
C GLN A 80 -13.67 -5.91 9.22
N GLY A 81 -14.22 -6.90 9.93
CA GLY A 81 -13.66 -7.41 11.18
C GLY A 81 -13.65 -6.36 12.29
N SER A 82 -12.49 -6.15 12.92
CA SER A 82 -12.31 -5.18 14.02
C SER A 82 -12.59 -3.73 13.64
N LYS A 83 -12.52 -3.39 12.34
CA LYS A 83 -12.86 -2.06 11.80
C LYS A 83 -14.26 -2.01 11.19
N GLY A 84 -15.09 -3.01 11.47
CA GLY A 84 -16.47 -3.09 11.03
C GLY A 84 -17.30 -1.90 11.51
N GLY A 85 -18.06 -1.30 10.60
CA GLY A 85 -18.93 -0.15 10.89
C GLY A 85 -18.26 1.23 10.78
N MET A 86 -16.93 1.30 10.66
CA MET A 86 -16.19 2.53 10.41
C MET A 86 -15.72 2.65 8.96
N MET A 87 -15.56 3.87 8.46
CA MET A 87 -14.87 4.17 7.21
C MET A 87 -13.37 3.89 7.40
N SER A 88 -12.87 2.79 6.84
CA SER A 88 -11.46 2.41 7.02
C SER A 88 -10.67 2.24 5.72
N ILE A 89 -11.39 2.22 4.60
CA ILE A 89 -10.80 2.15 3.27
C ILE A 89 -11.23 3.38 2.52
N PHE A 90 -10.28 4.19 2.06
CA PHE A 90 -10.54 5.44 1.37
C PHE A 90 -10.31 5.27 -0.13
N LEU A 91 -11.22 5.82 -0.92
CA LEU A 91 -11.10 5.89 -2.37
C LEU A 91 -10.34 7.16 -2.73
N MET A 92 -9.14 6.98 -3.29
CA MET A 92 -8.24 8.07 -3.63
C MET A 92 -8.32 8.36 -5.13
N GLY A 93 -8.16 9.63 -5.51
CA GLY A 93 -8.11 10.02 -6.90
C GLY A 93 -7.47 11.37 -7.16
N CYS A 94 -7.41 11.73 -8.44
CA CYS A 94 -6.81 12.98 -8.93
C CYS A 94 -7.75 13.67 -9.91
N TYR A 95 -7.56 14.97 -10.09
CA TYR A 95 -8.34 15.75 -11.03
C TYR A 95 -7.74 15.65 -12.44
N ASP A 96 -8.58 15.38 -13.44
CA ASP A 96 -8.20 15.42 -14.85
C ASP A 96 -8.69 16.73 -15.49
N PRO A 97 -7.79 17.68 -15.83
CA PRO A 97 -8.17 18.95 -16.44
C PRO A 97 -8.82 18.80 -17.82
N LYS A 98 -8.55 17.71 -18.56
CA LYS A 98 -9.08 17.54 -19.93
C LYS A 98 -10.54 17.12 -19.94
N SER A 99 -10.93 16.25 -19.00
CA SER A 99 -12.31 15.78 -18.87
C SER A 99 -13.11 16.54 -17.81
N GLU A 100 -12.45 17.48 -17.11
CA GLU A 100 -12.97 18.27 -16.00
C GLU A 100 -13.57 17.46 -14.85
N LYS A 101 -13.07 16.24 -14.65
CA LYS A 101 -13.59 15.25 -13.69
C LYS A 101 -12.52 14.74 -12.75
N TRP A 102 -12.95 14.34 -11.57
CA TRP A 102 -12.13 13.58 -10.63
C TRP A 102 -12.09 12.11 -11.07
N CYS A 103 -10.89 11.57 -11.24
CA CYS A 103 -10.65 10.19 -11.65
C CYS A 103 -10.16 9.37 -10.47
N THR A 104 -10.78 8.22 -10.23
CA THR A 104 -10.34 7.28 -9.20
C THR A 104 -9.01 6.64 -9.57
N VAL A 105 -8.07 6.58 -8.62
CA VAL A 105 -6.74 5.99 -8.80
C VAL A 105 -6.62 4.68 -8.02
N THR A 106 -6.85 4.70 -6.71
CA THR A 106 -6.64 3.53 -5.86
C THR A 106 -7.49 3.54 -4.59
N LYS A 107 -7.59 2.38 -3.93
CA LYS A 107 -8.09 2.25 -2.57
C LYS A 107 -6.91 2.29 -1.60
N CYS A 108 -7.01 3.09 -0.55
CA CYS A 108 -6.06 3.10 0.56
C CYS A 108 -6.72 2.50 1.80
N ALA A 109 -6.23 1.34 2.28
CA ALA A 109 -6.81 0.58 3.39
C ALA A 109 -5.87 0.41 4.60
N GLY A 110 -4.60 0.82 4.47
CA GLY A 110 -3.56 0.57 5.47
C GLY A 110 -2.62 1.77 5.60
N GLY A 111 -1.84 1.79 6.67
CA GLY A 111 -0.94 2.92 7.00
C GLY A 111 -1.53 3.95 7.96
N HIS A 112 -2.79 3.80 8.36
CA HIS A 112 -3.43 4.63 9.38
C HIS A 112 -3.48 3.88 10.72
N ASP A 113 -3.08 4.56 11.80
CA ASP A 113 -3.33 4.08 13.16
C ASP A 113 -4.81 4.24 13.53
N ASP A 114 -5.21 3.61 14.62
CA ASP A 114 -6.62 3.59 15.03
C ASP A 114 -7.10 4.97 15.50
N ALA A 115 -6.20 5.79 16.06
CA ALA A 115 -6.49 7.17 16.44
C ALA A 115 -6.81 8.04 15.20
N THR A 116 -6.02 7.92 14.14
CA THR A 116 -6.27 8.62 12.87
C THR A 116 -7.59 8.18 12.26
N LEU A 117 -7.88 6.87 12.24
CA LEU A 117 -9.14 6.38 11.68
C LEU A 117 -10.36 6.88 12.47
N ALA A 118 -10.28 6.93 13.80
CA ALA A 118 -11.33 7.48 14.65
C ALA A 118 -11.57 8.97 14.34
N ARG A 119 -10.49 9.75 14.22
CA ARG A 119 -10.54 11.17 13.85
C ARG A 119 -11.15 11.38 12.46
N LEU A 120 -10.77 10.56 11.48
CA LEU A 120 -11.30 10.65 10.11
C LEU A 120 -12.80 10.31 10.03
N GLN A 121 -13.37 9.61 11.01
CA GLN A 121 -14.84 9.38 11.03
C GLN A 121 -15.63 10.68 11.20
N THR A 122 -15.05 11.66 11.90
CA THR A 122 -15.75 12.91 12.25
C THR A 122 -15.33 14.09 11.37
N GLU A 123 -14.08 14.13 10.93
CA GLU A 123 -13.56 15.22 10.10
C GLU A 123 -13.97 15.13 8.63
N LEU A 124 -14.08 13.91 8.10
CA LEU A 124 -14.47 13.71 6.71
C LEU A 124 -15.98 13.84 6.57
N ASP A 125 -16.40 14.96 6.01
CA ASP A 125 -17.78 15.13 5.55
C ASP A 125 -18.04 14.21 4.35
N MET A 126 -18.91 13.22 4.56
CA MET A 126 -19.12 12.08 3.68
C MET A 126 -20.60 11.77 3.56
N VAL A 127 -21.10 11.68 2.33
CA VAL A 127 -22.49 11.32 2.04
C VAL A 127 -22.58 9.83 1.77
N LYS A 128 -23.42 9.14 2.55
CA LYS A 128 -23.66 7.70 2.35
C LYS A 128 -24.48 7.45 1.09
N ILE A 129 -23.91 6.68 0.17
CA ILE A 129 -24.56 6.26 -1.07
C ILE A 129 -24.80 4.74 -1.16
N SER A 130 -24.18 3.94 -0.27
CA SER A 130 -24.35 2.49 -0.23
C SER A 130 -24.10 1.80 -1.57
N LYS A 131 -23.09 2.26 -2.32
CA LYS A 131 -22.71 1.74 -3.66
C LYS A 131 -23.78 1.88 -4.74
N ASP A 132 -24.79 2.72 -4.51
CA ASP A 132 -25.87 2.99 -5.45
C ASP A 132 -25.34 3.78 -6.66
N PRO A 133 -25.40 3.23 -7.89
CA PRO A 133 -24.92 3.91 -9.09
C PRO A 133 -25.65 5.23 -9.38
N SER A 134 -26.92 5.34 -8.98
CA SER A 134 -27.75 6.52 -9.27
C SER A 134 -27.32 7.75 -8.46
N LYS A 135 -26.60 7.54 -7.35
CA LYS A 135 -26.13 8.58 -6.44
C LYS A 135 -24.69 9.02 -6.73
N ILE A 136 -24.07 8.45 -7.76
CA ILE A 136 -22.71 8.83 -8.17
C ILE A 136 -22.78 10.16 -8.92
N PRO A 137 -22.04 11.18 -8.44
CA PRO A 137 -22.09 12.50 -9.05
C PRO A 137 -21.38 12.52 -10.40
N ARG A 138 -21.85 13.39 -11.31
CA ARG A 138 -21.32 13.49 -12.68
C ARG A 138 -19.87 13.97 -12.75
N TRP A 139 -19.39 14.67 -11.71
CA TRP A 139 -18.00 15.12 -11.58
C TRP A 139 -17.02 13.99 -11.26
N LEU A 140 -17.51 12.82 -10.83
CA LEU A 140 -16.70 11.66 -10.48
C LEU A 140 -16.69 10.64 -11.62
N LYS A 141 -15.51 10.33 -12.14
CA LYS A 141 -15.27 9.22 -13.07
C LYS A 141 -14.79 8.01 -12.28
N ILE A 142 -15.65 6.98 -12.22
CA ILE A 142 -15.43 5.79 -11.40
C ILE A 142 -15.90 4.52 -12.11
N ASN A 143 -15.18 3.42 -11.93
CA ASN A 143 -15.58 2.09 -12.42
C ASN A 143 -16.53 1.42 -11.42
N LYS A 144 -17.50 0.63 -11.92
CA LYS A 144 -18.47 -0.15 -11.14
C LYS A 144 -17.85 -0.96 -10.00
N ILE A 145 -16.66 -1.53 -10.18
CA ILE A 145 -15.99 -2.33 -9.13
C ILE A 145 -15.56 -1.50 -7.91
N TYR A 146 -15.52 -0.17 -8.07
CA TYR A 146 -15.07 0.77 -7.05
C TYR A 146 -16.20 1.63 -6.46
N TYR A 147 -17.47 1.36 -6.77
CA TYR A 147 -18.58 2.13 -6.19
C TYR A 147 -18.52 2.09 -4.65
N PRO A 148 -18.33 3.24 -3.99
CA PRO A 148 -18.06 3.29 -2.55
C PRO A 148 -19.34 3.32 -1.73
N ASP A 149 -19.21 3.06 -0.43
CA ASP A 149 -20.32 3.22 0.52
C ASP A 149 -20.61 4.69 0.78
N PHE A 150 -19.58 5.53 0.69
CA PHE A 150 -19.61 6.97 0.94
C PHE A 150 -18.88 7.75 -0.15
N ILE A 151 -19.33 8.96 -0.45
CA ILE A 151 -18.71 9.90 -1.38
C ILE A 151 -18.58 11.27 -0.70
N VAL A 152 -17.47 11.98 -0.95
CA VAL A 152 -17.31 13.37 -0.50
C VAL A 152 -18.23 14.31 -1.27
N PRO A 153 -18.67 15.43 -0.68
CA PRO A 153 -19.19 16.57 -1.45
C PRO A 153 -18.18 17.02 -2.51
N ASP A 154 -18.64 17.75 -3.54
CA ASP A 154 -17.76 18.17 -4.66
C ASP A 154 -16.47 18.82 -4.13
N PRO A 155 -15.30 18.19 -4.35
CA PRO A 155 -14.04 18.69 -3.81
C PRO A 155 -13.68 20.09 -4.31
N LYS A 156 -14.18 20.50 -5.48
CA LYS A 156 -13.91 21.84 -6.04
C LYS A 156 -14.61 22.94 -5.26
N VAL A 157 -15.80 22.68 -4.72
CA VAL A 157 -16.61 23.69 -4.03
C VAL A 157 -16.00 24.06 -2.67
N ARG A 158 -15.22 23.16 -2.08
CA ARG A 158 -14.61 23.33 -0.76
C ARG A 158 -13.17 23.85 -0.79
N ALA A 159 -12.57 23.95 -1.98
CA ALA A 159 -11.21 24.42 -2.20
C ALA A 159 -11.13 25.94 -2.50
N LEU A 160 -12.26 26.66 -2.37
CA LEU A 160 -12.40 28.11 -2.44
C LEU A 160 -12.90 28.64 -1.10
#